data_AF-A0A1H8C9V6-F1
#
_entry.id   AF-A0A1H8C9V6-F1
#
_cell.length_a   1.000
_cell.length_b   1.000
_cell.length_c   1.000
_cell.angle_alpha   90.00
_cell.angle_beta   90.00
_cell.angle_gamma   90.00
#
_symmetry.space_group_name_H-M   'P 1'
#
loop_
_entity.id
_entity.type
_entity.pdbx_description
1 polymer ?
#
loop_
_entity_poly.entity_id
_entity_poly.type
_entity_poly.pdbx_seq_one_letter_code
_entity_poly.pdbx_strand_id
1 'polypeptide(L)'
;MSKWIATLLTALTLAFTTALWGHDEVIAELDYFYSFERQLTVGSLLMLTVTVLIILPLSLFADACAARFIPFPGIERQLAALVGYFIIPSALAFFVLLISTSSMQVAASIALLFGISGLLLWIYQTLLSWLTTRSR
;
A
#
# COMPACT_ATOMS: atom_id res chain seq x y z
N MET A 1 -7.75 11.50 -11.34
CA MET A 1 -7.41 12.39 -10.20
C MET A 1 -7.52 11.68 -8.85
N SER A 2 -8.64 11.02 -8.52
CA SER A 2 -8.83 10.34 -7.22
C SER A 2 -7.75 9.31 -6.87
N LYS A 3 -7.27 8.52 -7.84
CA LYS A 3 -6.24 7.50 -7.60
C LYS A 3 -4.90 8.07 -7.14
N TRP A 4 -4.44 9.17 -7.74
CA TRP A 4 -3.18 9.83 -7.35
C TRP A 4 -3.25 10.36 -5.91
N ILE A 5 -4.38 10.98 -5.55
CA ILE A 5 -4.60 11.46 -4.18
C ILE A 5 -4.67 10.27 -3.21
N ALA A 6 -5.36 9.19 -3.58
CA ALA A 6 -5.41 7.98 -2.76
C ALA A 6 -4.01 7.37 -2.56
N THR A 7 -3.15 7.34 -3.59
CA THR A 7 -1.77 6.85 -3.48
C THR A 7 -0.94 7.70 -2.51
N LEU A 8 -1.07 9.03 -2.57
CA LEU A 8 -0.40 9.93 -1.64
C LEU A 8 -0.86 9.69 -0.20
N LEU A 9 -2.17 9.55 0.03
CA LEU A 9 -2.72 9.26 1.35
C LEU A 9 -2.24 7.91 1.88
N THR A 10 -2.24 6.86 1.06
CA THR A 10 -1.69 5.54 1.41
C THR A 10 -0.23 5.64 1.82
N ALA A 11 0.60 6.32 1.02
CA ALA A 11 2.03 6.48 1.29
C ALA A 11 2.28 7.19 2.62
N LEU A 12 1.56 8.29 2.87
CA LEU A 12 1.66 9.05 4.12
C LEU A 12 1.22 8.22 5.32
N THR A 13 0.06 7.55 5.24
CA THR A 13 -0.44 6.73 6.35
C THR A 13 0.55 5.63 6.72
N LEU A 14 1.10 4.93 5.74
CA LEU A 14 2.12 3.89 5.98
C LEU A 14 3.37 4.48 6.63
N ALA A 15 3.90 5.57 6.08
CA ALA A 15 5.09 6.22 6.61
C ALA A 15 4.93 6.68 8.06
N PHE A 16 3.81 7.31 8.38
CA PHE A 16 3.48 7.71 9.75
C PHE A 16 3.36 6.50 10.67
N THR A 17 2.65 5.43 10.25
CA THR A 17 2.52 4.23 11.08
C THR A 17 3.86 3.54 11.33
N THR A 18 4.72 3.44 10.32
CA THR A 18 6.05 2.84 10.49
C THR A 18 6.98 3.70 11.35
N ALA A 19 6.91 5.03 11.21
CA ALA A 19 7.73 5.94 12.02
C ALA A 19 7.27 5.96 13.48
N LEU A 20 5.96 5.95 13.75
CA LEU A 20 5.41 5.91 15.10
C LEU A 20 5.70 4.58 15.79
N TRP A 21 5.52 3.45 15.10
CA TRP A 21 5.78 2.13 15.68
C TRP A 21 7.26 1.90 15.95
N GLY A 22 8.14 2.40 15.06
CA GLY A 22 9.58 2.37 15.29
C GLY A 22 10.06 3.34 16.38
N HIS A 23 9.24 4.31 16.80
CA HIS A 23 9.65 5.28 17.81
C HIS A 23 9.69 4.68 19.22
N ASP A 24 8.71 3.85 19.60
CA ASP A 24 8.60 3.30 20.96
C ASP A 24 9.75 2.35 21.34
N GLU A 25 10.35 1.62 20.38
CA GLU A 25 11.49 0.74 20.63
C GLU A 25 12.85 1.49 20.71
N VAL A 26 12.87 2.77 20.31
CA VAL A 26 14.10 3.53 20.00
C VAL A 26 14.38 4.64 21.03
N ILE A 27 13.39 5.01 21.85
CA ILE A 27 13.46 6.15 22.80
C ILE A 27 14.51 6.01 23.92
N ALA A 28 15.12 4.83 24.13
CA ALA A 28 16.16 4.66 25.15
C ALA A 28 17.62 4.59 24.63
N GLU A 29 17.87 4.16 23.39
CA GLU A 29 19.25 3.90 22.91
C GLU A 29 19.67 4.68 21.64
N LEU A 30 18.72 5.26 20.88
CA LEU A 30 18.99 5.70 19.49
C LEU A 30 18.78 7.20 19.19
N ASP A 31 18.37 8.00 20.18
CA ASP A 31 18.32 9.48 20.06
C ASP A 31 19.69 10.10 19.67
N TYR A 32 20.77 9.30 19.69
CA TYR A 32 22.10 9.70 19.24
C TYR A 32 22.34 9.59 17.71
N PHE A 33 21.56 8.80 16.94
CA PHE A 33 21.92 8.47 15.54
C PHE A 33 20.87 8.84 14.46
N TYR A 34 19.57 8.77 14.73
CA TYR A 34 18.54 9.11 13.74
C TYR A 34 17.34 9.79 14.39
N SER A 35 17.22 11.12 14.22
CA SER A 35 16.06 11.87 14.69
C SER A 35 14.76 11.33 14.07
N PHE A 36 13.67 11.38 14.85
CA PHE A 36 12.33 11.01 14.39
C PHE A 36 11.96 11.66 13.05
N GLU A 37 12.29 12.94 12.86
CA GLU A 37 12.06 13.68 11.62
C GLU A 37 12.76 13.03 10.40
N ARG A 38 13.99 12.53 10.58
CA ARG A 38 14.74 11.87 9.51
C ARG A 38 14.14 10.51 9.18
N GLN A 39 13.73 9.74 10.18
CA GLN A 39 13.07 8.45 9.98
C GLN A 39 11.72 8.61 9.27
N LEU A 40 10.92 9.61 9.68
CA LEU A 40 9.65 9.94 9.06
C LEU A 40 9.85 10.39 7.60
N THR A 41 10.85 11.24 7.33
CA THR A 41 11.11 11.75 5.97
C THR A 41 11.57 10.64 5.03
N VAL A 42 12.56 9.85 5.44
CA VAL A 42 13.08 8.74 4.62
C VAL A 42 12.02 7.64 4.45
N GLY A 43 11.32 7.28 5.52
CA GLY A 43 10.20 6.34 5.46
C GLY A 43 9.10 6.80 4.51
N SER A 44 8.74 8.09 4.55
CA SER A 44 7.77 8.70 3.64
C SER A 44 8.20 8.61 2.19
N LEU A 45 9.45 8.96 1.88
CA LEU A 45 9.98 8.87 0.51
C LEU A 45 10.01 7.44 0.00
N LEU A 46 10.40 6.48 0.84
CA LEU A 46 10.48 5.07 0.45
C LEU A 46 9.07 4.50 0.22
N MET A 47 8.14 4.74 1.14
CA MET A 47 6.73 4.30 1.00
C MET A 47 6.06 4.96 -0.21
N LEU A 48 6.33 6.24 -0.47
CA LEU A 48 5.84 6.93 -1.66
C LEU A 48 6.43 6.34 -2.93
N THR A 49 7.72 5.98 -2.94
CA THR A 49 8.36 5.32 -4.08
C THR A 49 7.72 3.96 -4.37
N VAL A 50 7.54 3.13 -3.34
CA VAL A 50 6.91 1.80 -3.48
C VAL A 50 5.47 1.93 -3.95
N THR A 51 4.70 2.82 -3.33
CA THR A 51 3.29 2.99 -3.69
C THR A 51 3.10 3.55 -5.10
N VAL A 52 3.92 4.52 -5.54
CA VAL A 52 3.82 5.12 -6.88
C VAL A 52 4.38 4.21 -7.97
N LEU A 53 5.53 3.55 -7.75
CA LEU A 53 6.20 2.77 -8.80
C LEU A 53 5.70 1.33 -8.89
N ILE A 54 5.15 0.78 -7.81
CA ILE A 54 4.74 -0.64 -7.78
C ILE A 54 3.23 -0.76 -7.61
N ILE A 55 2.69 -0.19 -6.54
CA ILE A 55 1.28 -0.45 -6.16
C ILE A 55 0.30 0.27 -7.08
N LEU A 56 0.59 1.51 -7.45
CA LEU A 56 -0.27 2.28 -8.36
C LEU A 56 -0.38 1.59 -9.73
N PRO A 57 0.71 1.21 -10.43
CA PRO A 57 0.63 0.45 -11.68
C PRO A 57 -0.13 -0.86 -11.53
N LEU A 58 0.12 -1.63 -10.46
CA LEU A 58 -0.60 -2.88 -10.18
C LEU A 58 -2.11 -2.64 -10.00
N SER A 59 -2.49 -1.55 -9.31
CA SER A 59 -3.90 -1.19 -9.11
C SER A 59 -4.59 -0.77 -10.41
N LEU A 60 -3.87 -0.10 -11.32
CA LEU A 60 -4.38 0.28 -12.63
C LEU A 60 -4.55 -0.96 -13.52
N PHE A 61 -3.59 -1.88 -13.47
CA PHE A 61 -3.67 -3.16 -14.17
C PHE A 61 -4.84 -4.01 -13.66
N ALA A 62 -4.99 -4.15 -12.34
CA ALA A 62 -6.08 -4.88 -11.72
C ALA A 62 -7.45 -4.33 -12.14
N ASP A 63 -7.60 -3.00 -12.22
CA ASP A 63 -8.83 -2.37 -12.71
C ASP A 63 -9.11 -2.64 -14.18
N ALA A 64 -8.08 -2.58 -15.03
CA ALA A 64 -8.22 -2.86 -16.44
C ALA A 64 -8.64 -4.33 -16.66
N CYS A 65 -8.06 -5.26 -15.91
CA CYS A 65 -8.46 -6.66 -15.91
C CYS A 65 -9.90 -6.83 -15.39
N ALA A 66 -10.22 -6.27 -14.23
CA ALA A 66 -11.56 -6.38 -13.64
C ALA A 66 -12.64 -5.81 -14.58
N ALA A 67 -12.39 -4.66 -15.22
CA ALA A 67 -13.32 -4.06 -16.18
C ALA A 67 -13.53 -4.93 -17.43
N ARG A 68 -12.51 -5.69 -17.84
CA ARG A 68 -12.58 -6.58 -19.00
C ARG A 68 -13.33 -7.88 -18.70
N PHE A 69 -13.15 -8.44 -17.50
CA PHE A 69 -13.75 -9.72 -17.12
C PHE A 69 -15.13 -9.58 -16.46
N ILE A 70 -15.35 -8.49 -15.71
CA ILE A 70 -16.58 -8.22 -14.95
C ILE A 70 -17.02 -6.78 -15.26
N PRO A 71 -17.73 -6.56 -16.39
CA PRO A 71 -18.06 -5.22 -16.86
C PRO A 71 -19.10 -4.52 -15.95
N PHE A 72 -19.98 -5.30 -15.30
CA PHE A 72 -21.05 -4.74 -14.48
C PHE A 72 -20.54 -4.26 -13.11
N PRO A 73 -20.90 -3.04 -12.67
CA PRO A 73 -20.52 -2.51 -11.37
C PRO A 73 -21.36 -3.16 -10.25
N GLY A 74 -20.98 -4.38 -9.86
CA GLY A 74 -21.57 -5.12 -8.75
C GLY A 74 -20.54 -5.48 -7.67
N ILE A 75 -20.99 -6.22 -6.66
CA ILE A 75 -20.15 -6.75 -5.56
C ILE A 75 -18.98 -7.57 -6.12
N GLU A 76 -19.22 -8.34 -7.18
CA GLU A 76 -18.20 -9.15 -7.86
C GLU A 76 -17.01 -8.32 -8.35
N ARG A 77 -17.27 -7.11 -8.88
CA ARG A 77 -16.21 -6.22 -9.35
C ARG A 77 -15.43 -5.60 -8.20
N GLN A 78 -16.09 -5.33 -7.07
CA GLN A 78 -15.40 -4.86 -5.85
C GLN A 78 -14.53 -5.95 -5.23
N LEU A 79 -15.01 -7.20 -5.19
CA LEU A 79 -14.22 -8.34 -4.76
C LEU A 79 -13.03 -8.58 -5.68
N ALA A 80 -13.22 -8.51 -7.01
CA ALA A 80 -12.12 -8.63 -7.96
C ALA A 80 -11.07 -7.52 -7.80
N ALA A 81 -11.50 -6.28 -7.57
CA ALA A 81 -10.58 -5.18 -7.26
C ALA A 81 -9.81 -5.44 -5.95
N LEU A 82 -10.49 -5.92 -4.90
CA LEU A 82 -9.85 -6.23 -3.63
C LEU A 82 -8.81 -7.36 -3.76
N VAL A 83 -9.13 -8.44 -4.48
CA VAL A 83 -8.17 -9.51 -4.80
C VAL A 83 -6.99 -8.94 -5.60
N GLY A 84 -7.26 -8.10 -6.60
CA GLY A 84 -6.23 -7.51 -7.45
C GLY A 84 -5.32 -6.52 -6.73
N TYR A 85 -5.82 -5.84 -5.69
CA TYR A 85 -5.07 -4.80 -4.99
C TYR A 85 -4.36 -5.36 -3.74
N PHE A 86 -4.96 -6.33 -3.06
CA PHE A 86 -4.42 -6.90 -1.83
C PHE A 86 -3.68 -8.22 -2.07
N ILE A 87 -4.36 -9.21 -2.66
CA ILE A 87 -3.87 -10.59 -2.73
C ILE A 87 -2.76 -10.72 -3.76
N ILE A 88 -2.95 -10.21 -4.98
CA ILE A 88 -1.99 -10.38 -6.07
C ILE A 88 -0.63 -9.72 -5.73
N PRO A 89 -0.56 -8.44 -5.30
CA PRO A 89 0.71 -7.81 -4.97
C PRO A 89 1.40 -8.48 -3.78
N SER A 90 0.64 -8.90 -2.77
CA SER A 90 1.17 -9.63 -1.61
C SER A 90 1.77 -10.98 -2.01
N ALA A 91 1.04 -11.79 -2.79
CA ALA A 91 1.52 -13.09 -3.25
C ALA A 91 2.75 -12.95 -4.15
N LEU A 92 2.75 -11.99 -5.07
CA LEU A 92 3.86 -11.76 -5.98
C LEU A 92 5.12 -11.31 -5.22
N ALA A 93 4.97 -10.37 -4.28
CA ALA A 93 6.06 -9.97 -3.40
C ALA A 93 6.56 -11.15 -2.55
N PHE A 94 5.67 -11.97 -2.01
CA PHE A 94 6.03 -13.15 -1.22
C PHE A 94 6.90 -14.13 -2.00
N PHE A 95 6.46 -14.54 -3.20
CA PHE A 95 7.22 -15.50 -4.00
C PHE A 95 8.54 -14.93 -4.51
N VAL A 96 8.57 -13.66 -4.95
CA VAL A 96 9.82 -13.01 -5.39
C VAL A 96 10.82 -12.92 -4.23
N LEU A 97 10.34 -12.56 -3.03
CA LEU A 97 11.19 -12.48 -1.84
C LEU A 97 11.61 -13.85 -1.33
N LEU A 98 10.75 -14.86 -1.38
CA LEU A 98 11.11 -16.23 -0.98
C LEU A 98 12.19 -16.84 -1.89
N ILE A 99 12.21 -16.46 -3.17
CA ILE A 99 13.26 -16.89 -4.12
C ILE A 99 14.59 -16.16 -3.85
N SER A 100 14.52 -14.88 -3.45
CA SER A 100 15.69 -14.02 -3.26
C SER A 100 16.24 -13.99 -1.82
N THR A 101 15.42 -14.38 -0.84
CA THR A 101 15.76 -14.40 0.58
C THR A 101 15.44 -15.79 1.15
N SER A 102 16.31 -16.33 2.00
CA SER A 102 16.10 -17.65 2.62
C SER A 102 15.18 -17.63 3.84
N SER A 103 14.71 -16.45 4.28
CA SER A 103 13.88 -16.31 5.47
C SER A 103 12.41 -16.14 5.12
N MET A 104 11.62 -17.19 5.37
CA MET A 104 10.17 -17.19 5.17
C MET A 104 9.47 -16.09 5.99
N GLN A 105 9.96 -15.80 7.19
CA GLN A 105 9.38 -14.77 8.06
C GLN A 105 9.53 -13.37 7.45
N VAL A 106 10.73 -13.04 6.95
CA VAL A 106 10.99 -11.73 6.33
C VAL A 106 10.19 -11.56 5.04
N ALA A 107 10.15 -12.60 4.19
CA ALA A 107 9.34 -12.58 2.97
C ALA A 107 7.85 -12.38 3.27
N ALA A 108 7.31 -13.05 4.29
CA ALA A 108 5.91 -12.90 4.71
C ALA A 108 5.61 -11.50 5.25
N SER A 109 6.47 -10.94 6.11
CA SER A 109 6.29 -9.60 6.67
C SER A 109 6.27 -8.52 5.58
N ILE A 110 7.20 -8.59 4.63
CA ILE A 110 7.26 -7.62 3.53
C ILE A 110 6.07 -7.82 2.57
N ALA A 111 5.72 -9.06 2.23
CA ALA A 111 4.55 -9.36 1.39
C ALA A 111 3.25 -8.79 1.98
N LEU A 112 3.06 -8.92 3.29
CA LEU A 112 1.91 -8.33 3.99
C LEU A 112 1.90 -6.81 3.89
N LEU A 113 3.05 -6.14 3.96
CA LEU A 113 3.13 -4.69 3.75
C LEU A 113 2.65 -4.29 2.35
N PHE A 114 3.04 -5.03 1.30
CA PHE A 114 2.52 -4.81 -0.06
C PHE A 114 1.00 -4.98 -0.13
N GLY A 115 0.46 -6.03 0.50
CA GLY A 115 -0.98 -6.26 0.60
C GLY A 115 -1.70 -5.10 1.28
N ILE A 116 -1.32 -4.78 2.54
CA ILE A 116 -1.95 -3.71 3.34
C ILE A 116 -1.93 -2.38 2.58
N SER A 117 -0.83 -2.08 1.90
CA SER A 117 -0.71 -0.87 1.09
C SER A 117 -1.74 -0.82 -0.04
N GLY A 118 -1.95 -1.92 -0.76
CA GLY A 118 -2.97 -1.99 -1.81
C GLY A 118 -4.41 -1.92 -1.27
N LEU A 119 -4.65 -2.49 -0.08
CA LEU A 119 -5.96 -2.38 0.60
C LEU A 119 -6.24 -0.94 1.05
N LEU A 120 -5.26 -0.24 1.64
CA LEU A 120 -5.39 1.17 1.98
C LEU A 120 -5.68 2.02 0.74
N LEU A 121 -4.99 1.75 -0.37
CA LEU A 121 -5.24 2.43 -1.63
C LEU A 121 -6.69 2.24 -2.10
N TRP A 122 -7.22 1.02 -2.03
CA TRP A 122 -8.62 0.74 -2.37
C TRP A 122 -9.60 1.49 -1.46
N ILE A 123 -9.35 1.50 -0.14
CA ILE A 123 -10.17 2.22 0.84
C ILE A 123 -10.20 3.72 0.52
N TYR A 124 -9.05 4.35 0.31
CA TYR A 124 -8.98 5.79 0.00
C TYR A 124 -9.62 6.12 -1.33
N GLN A 125 -9.46 5.26 -2.36
CA GLN A 125 -10.16 5.45 -3.64
C GLN A 125 -11.68 5.40 -3.48
N THR A 126 -12.17 4.46 -2.67
CA THR A 126 -13.60 4.29 -2.39
C THR A 126 -14.17 5.47 -1.58
N LEU A 127 -13.43 5.95 -0.59
CA LEU A 127 -13.82 7.13 0.19
C LEU A 127 -13.85 8.39 -0.67
N LEU A 128 -12.82 8.62 -1.49
CA LEU A 128 -12.75 9.78 -2.39
C LEU A 128 -13.84 9.76 -3.45
N SER A 129 -14.18 8.58 -4.00
CA SER A 129 -15.27 8.46 -4.97
C SER A 129 -16.62 8.77 -4.33
N TRP A 130 -16.85 8.32 -3.09
CA TRP A 130 -18.06 8.63 -2.33
C TRP A 130 -18.17 10.12 -2.01
N LEU A 131 -17.09 10.75 -1.55
CA LEU A 131 -17.06 12.18 -1.23
C LEU A 131 -17.34 13.05 -2.47
N THR A 132 -16.75 12.69 -3.61
CA THR A 132 -16.92 13.45 -4.86
C THR A 132 -18.29 13.25 -5.50
N THR A 133 -18.87 12.05 -5.44
CA THR A 133 -20.23 11.79 -5.94
C THR A 133 -21.31 12.42 -5.08
N ARG A 134 -21.11 12.55 -3.77
CA ARG A 134 -22.06 13.19 -2.85
C ARG A 134 -22.08 14.73 -2.95
N SER A 135 -21.06 15.32 -3.55
CA SER A 135 -20.92 16.78 -3.75
C SER A 135 -21.56 17.31 -5.05
N ARG A 136 -22.10 16.43 -5.89
CA ARG A 136 -22.84 16.73 -7.11
C ARG A 136 -24.30 16.35 -6.95
#